data_AF-A0A355F7M3-F1
#
_entry.id   AF-A0A355F7M3-F1
#
_cell.length_a   1.000
_cell.length_b   1.000
_cell.length_c   1.000
_cell.angle_alpha   90.00
_cell.angle_beta   90.00
_cell.angle_gamma   90.00
#
_symmetry.space_group_name_H-M   'P 1'
#
loop_
_entity.id
_entity.type
_entity.pdbx_description
1 polymer ?
#
loop_
_entity_poly.entity_id
_entity_poly.type
_entity_poly.pdbx_seq_one_letter_code
_entity_poly.pdbx_strand_id
1 'polypeptide(L)' 'MISLVECRKLLGDAGRELTDAQLERLRQDLYGLADIAVTCFLSQAQASRKAPPPQKEPSG' A
#
# COMPACT_ATOMS: atom_id res chain seq x y z
N MET A 1 12.95 3.21 5.16
CA MET A 1 12.28 2.10 5.86
C MET A 1 12.39 2.36 7.36
N ILE A 2 11.32 2.16 8.12
CA ILE A 2 11.32 2.32 9.58
C ILE A 2 12.30 1.34 10.22
N SER A 3 12.88 1.72 11.35
CA SER A 3 13.76 0.83 12.11
C SER A 3 12.97 -0.33 12.74
N LEU A 4 13.65 -1.43 13.10
CA LEU A 4 13.01 -2.53 13.84
C LEU A 4 12.48 -2.06 15.20
N VAL A 5 13.18 -1.13 15.85
CA VAL A 5 12.74 -0.53 17.12
C VAL A 5 11.41 0.22 16.94
N GLU A 6 11.27 1.01 15.87
CA GLU A 6 10.00 1.68 15.55
C GLU A 6 8.92 0.69 15.14
N CYS A 7 9.27 -0.34 14.36
CA CYS A 7 8.33 -1.39 13.97
C CYS A 7 7.76 -2.10 15.21
N ARG A 8 8.62 -2.39 16.19
CA ARG A 8 8.22 -2.97 17.48
C ARG A 8 7.31 -2.04 18.28
N LYS A 9 7.56 -0.72 18.26
CA LYS A 9 6.68 0.27 18.90
C LYS A 9 5.30 0.33 18.25
N LEU A 10 5.24 0.28 16.92
CA LEU A 10 3.98 0.33 16.16
C LEU A 10 3.11 -0.92 16.37
N LEU A 11 3.74 -2.08 16.47
CA LEU A 11 3.05 -3.35 16.68
C LEU A 11 2.62 -3.59 18.14
N GLY A 12 3.09 -2.77 19.08
CA GLY A 12 2.73 -2.88 20.50
C GLY A 12 3.09 -4.25 21.08
N ASP A 13 2.17 -4.86 21.81
CA ASP A 13 2.39 -6.15 22.48
C ASP A 13 2.62 -7.29 21.48
N ALA A 14 1.94 -7.30 20.34
CA ALA A 14 2.17 -8.27 19.27
C ALA A 14 3.61 -8.16 18.70
N GLY A 15 4.20 -6.96 18.73
CA GLY A 15 5.59 -6.74 18.33
C GLY A 15 6.60 -7.28 19.35
N ARG A 16 6.24 -7.43 20.62
CA ARG A 16 7.15 -7.90 21.68
C ARG A 16 7.44 -9.40 21.58
N GLU A 17 6.47 -10.18 21.11
CA GLU A 17 6.60 -11.64 20.97
C GLU A 17 7.43 -12.05 19.75
N LEU A 18 7.63 -11.14 18.80
CA LEU A 18 8.42 -11.40 17.59
C LEU A 18 9.92 -11.31 17.87
N THR A 19 10.66 -12.27 17.33
CA THR A 19 12.13 -12.17 17.19
C THR A 19 12.48 -11.09 16.17
N ASP A 20 13.71 -10.57 16.22
CA ASP A 20 14.16 -9.55 15.27
C ASP A 20 14.14 -10.06 13.82
N ALA A 21 14.37 -11.36 13.59
CA ALA A 21 14.26 -11.97 12.27
C ALA A 21 12.81 -12.02 11.76
N GLN A 22 11.85 -12.36 12.62
CA GLN A 22 10.42 -12.34 12.28
C GLN A 22 9.93 -10.90 12.04
N LEU A 23 10.41 -9.96 12.85
CA LEU A 23 10.08 -8.55 12.73
C LEU A 23 10.64 -7.95 11.43
N GLU A 24 11.87 -8.32 11.06
CA GLU A 24 12.48 -7.97 9.78
C GLU A 24 11.68 -8.52 8.60
N ARG A 25 11.27 -9.79 8.68
CA ARG A 25 10.45 -10.40 7.64
C ARG A 25 9.09 -9.70 7.49
N LEU A 26 8.40 -9.48 8.61
CA LEU A 26 7.13 -8.76 8.63
C LEU A 26 7.27 -7.35 8.06
N ARG A 27 8.34 -6.64 8.42
CA ARG A 27 8.65 -5.31 7.87
C ARG A 27 8.79 -5.35 6.35
N GLN A 28 9.51 -6.32 5.81
CA GLN A 28 9.68 -6.49 4.36
C GLN A 28 8.35 -6.81 3.66
N ASP A 29 7.57 -7.73 4.21
CA ASP A 29 6.27 -8.12 3.64
C ASP A 29 5.29 -6.92 3.62
N LEU A 30 5.25 -6.13 4.70
CA LEU A 30 4.42 -4.92 4.78
C LEU A 30 4.83 -3.85 3.77
N TYR A 31 6.14 -3.64 3.58
CA TYR A 31 6.63 -2.70 2.57
C TYR A 31 6.30 -3.17 1.15
N GLY A 32 6.44 -4.47 0.87
CA GLY A 32 6.03 -5.04 -0.42
C GLY A 32 4.55 -4.85 -0.69
N LEU A 33 3.69 -5.07 0.31
CA LEU A 33 2.25 -4.86 0.17
C LEU A 33 1.91 -3.37 -0.05
N ALA A 34 2.56 -2.47 0.66
CA ALA A 34 2.37 -1.03 0.49
C ALA A 34 2.76 -0.56 -0.93
N ASP A 35 3.86 -1.08 -1.47
CA ASP A 35 4.31 -0.77 -2.83
C ASP A 35 3.29 -1.23 -3.89
N ILE A 36 2.76 -2.45 -3.74
CA ILE A 36 1.67 -2.97 -4.60
C ILE A 36 0.43 -2.08 -4.49
N ALA A 37 0.00 -1.74 -3.27
CA ALA A 37 -1.18 -0.92 -3.05
C ALA A 37 -1.06 0.47 -3.69
N VAL A 38 0.10 1.13 -3.54
CA VAL A 38 0.39 2.42 -4.17
C VAL A 38 0.40 2.29 -5.69
N THR A 39 1.04 1.25 -6.23
CA THR A 39 1.10 0.99 -7.67
C THR A 39 -0.30 0.79 -8.26
N CYS A 40 -1.14 -0.02 -7.60
CA CYS A 40 -2.53 -0.23 -8.00
C CYS A 40 -3.33 1.08 -7.95
N PHE A 41 -3.20 1.86 -6.88
CA PHE A 41 -3.89 3.14 -6.73
C PHE A 41 -3.51 4.13 -7.84
N LEU A 42 -2.21 4.28 -8.11
CA LEU A 42 -1.70 5.16 -9.17
C LEU A 42 -2.15 4.70 -10.56
N SER A 43 -2.16 3.39 -10.81
CA SER A 43 -2.62 2.81 -12.08
C SER A 43 -4.10 3.12 -12.33
N GLN A 44 -4.96 2.99 -11.31
CA GLN A 44 -6.37 3.34 -11.40
C GLN A 44 -6.58 4.86 -11.60
N ALA A 45 -5.86 5.68 -10.84
CA ALA A 45 -5.94 7.14 -10.97
C ALA A 45 -5.51 7.66 -12.36
N GLN A 46 -4.59 6.97 -13.02
CA GLN A 46 -4.20 7.26 -14.40
C GLN A 46 -5.25 6.79 -15.41
N ALA A 47 -5.87 5.62 -15.19
CA ALA A 47 -6.95 5.12 -16.04
C ALA A 47 -8.16 6.07 -16.03
N SER A 48 -8.56 6.57 -14.86
CA SER A 48 -9.66 7.55 -14.75
C SER A 48 -9.37 8.87 -15.46
N ARG A 49 -8.10 9.29 -15.55
CA ARG A 49 -7.71 10.51 -16.30
C ARG A 49 -7.72 10.33 -17.82
N LYS A 50 -7.67 9.09 -18.31
CA LYS A 50 -7.69 8.77 -19.75
C LYS A 50 -9.09 8.44 -20.28
N ALA A 51 -10.11 8.37 -19.42
CA ALA A 51 -11.47 8.10 -19.87
C ALA A 51 -11.96 9.27 -20.75
N PRO A 52 -12.35 9.02 -22.02
CA PRO A 52 -12.94 10.06 -22.84
C PRO A 52 -14.24 10.57 -22.18
N PRO A 53 -14.56 11.87 -22.33
CA PRO A 53 -15.80 12.41 -21.77
C PRO A 53 -17.01 11.65 -22.32
N PRO A 54 -18.06 11.42 -21.50
CA PRO A 54 -19.26 10.76 -21.97
C PRO A 54 -19.85 11.57 -23.13
N GLN A 55 -19.93 10.95 -24.30
CA GLN A 55 -20.56 11.55 -25.47
C GLN A 55 -22.05 11.70 -25.15
N LYS A 56 -22.53 12.94 -25.02
CA LYS A 56 -23.97 13.21 -25.02
C LYS A 56 -24.51 12.79 -26.39
N GLU A 57 -25.33 11.75 -26.42
CA GLU A 57 -26.11 11.39 -27.60
C GLU A 57 -26.98 12.60 -28.00
N PRO A 58 -26.99 13.02 -29.29
CA PRO A 58 -27.88 14.06 -29.72
C PRO A 58 -29.31 13.49 -29.71
N SER A 59 -30.14 14.02 -28.83
CA SER A 59 -31.59 13.76 -28.86
C SER A 59 -32.15 14.35 -30.14
N GLY A 60 -32.45 13.48 -31.10
CA GLY A 60 -33.25 13.78 -32.29
C GLY A 60 -34.74 13.69 -32.00
#